data_AF-A0A8T4E2Q5-F1
#
_entry.id   AF-A0A8T4E2Q5-F1
#
_cell.length_a   1.000
_cell.length_b   1.000
_cell.length_c   1.000
_cell.angle_alpha   90.00
_cell.angle_beta   90.00
_cell.angle_gamma   90.00
#
_symmetry.space_group_name_H-M   'P 1'
#
loop_
_entity.id
_entity.type
_entity.pdbx_description
1 polymer ?
#
loop_
_entity_poly.entity_id
_entity_poly.type
_entity_poly.pdbx_seq_one_letter_code
_entity_poly.pdbx_strand_id
1 'polypeptide(L)' 'MKCRELMGILHTIGYEVSRKKGSHIQLRADGLPPVTVPNHTEIATGTLRKIISQIGMSKEQFVAVYQKCA' A
#
# COMPACT_ATOMS: atom_id res chain seq x y z
N MET A 1 -10.45 -1.65 -4.81
CA MET A 1 -9.81 -1.38 -3.50
C MET A 1 -9.60 0.12 -3.35
N LYS A 2 -9.97 0.69 -2.21
CA LYS A 2 -9.83 2.13 -1.92
C LYS A 2 -8.42 2.45 -1.41
N CYS A 3 -7.94 3.66 -1.67
CA CYS A 3 -6.65 4.15 -1.14
C CYS A 3 -6.53 3.96 0.39
N ARG A 4 -7.61 4.25 1.14
CA ARG A 4 -7.64 4.11 2.60
C ARG A 4 -7.36 2.67 3.06
N GLU A 5 -7.92 1.68 2.39
CA GLU A 5 -7.72 0.26 2.73
C GLU A 5 -6.26 -0.14 2.49
N LEU A 6 -5.68 0.28 1.36
CA LEU A 6 -4.28 0.01 1.03
C LEU A 6 -3.32 0.68 2.02
N MET A 7 -3.60 1.92 2.42
CA MET A 7 -2.81 2.60 3.45
C MET A 7 -2.90 1.89 4.80
N GLY A 8 -4.07 1.36 5.18
CA GLY A 8 -4.23 0.59 6.42
C GLY A 8 -3.37 -0.68 6.42
N ILE A 9 -3.38 -1.43 5.32
CA ILE A 9 -2.51 -2.62 5.18
C ILE A 9 -1.03 -2.25 5.23
N LEU A 10 -0.62 -1.22 4.49
CA LEU A 10 0.77 -0.80 4.51
C LEU A 10 1.18 -0.37 5.93
N HIS A 11 0.30 0.31 6.65
CA HIS A 11 0.54 0.69 8.04
C HIS A 11 0.71 -0.51 8.97
N THR A 12 -0.08 -1.57 8.83
CA THR A 12 0.11 -2.80 9.63
C THR A 12 1.41 -3.55 9.31
N ILE A 13 1.97 -3.33 8.14
CA ILE A 13 3.29 -3.86 7.73
C ILE A 13 4.45 -2.99 8.26
N GLY A 14 4.15 -1.83 8.87
CA GLY A 14 5.14 -0.90 9.40
C GLY A 14 5.49 0.27 8.48
N TYR A 15 4.70 0.49 7.42
CA TYR A 15 4.84 1.69 6.61
C TYR A 15 4.17 2.91 7.24
N GLU A 16 4.87 4.03 7.18
CA GLU A 16 4.40 5.32 7.65
C GLU A 16 4.39 6.34 6.52
N VAL A 17 3.49 7.33 6.61
CA VAL A 17 3.40 8.40 5.62
C VAL A 17 4.61 9.32 5.78
N SER A 18 5.47 9.34 4.77
CA SER A 18 6.66 10.19 4.75
C SER A 18 6.37 11.55 4.11
N ARG A 19 5.67 11.58 2.97
CA ARG A 19 5.35 12.83 2.27
C ARG A 19 4.11 12.67 1.41
N LYS A 20 3.32 13.73 1.30
CA LYS A 20 2.25 13.85 0.29
C LYS A 20 2.62 14.91 -0.74
N LYS A 21 2.53 14.57 -2.03
CA LYS A 21 2.68 15.52 -3.14
C LYS A 21 1.46 15.40 -4.06
N GLY A 22 0.57 16.39 -3.99
CA GLY A 22 -0.69 16.36 -4.72
C GLY A 22 -1.54 15.14 -4.35
N SER A 23 -1.96 14.37 -5.35
CA SER A 23 -2.69 13.12 -5.17
C SER A 23 -1.82 11.92 -4.83
N HIS A 24 -0.50 12.04 -4.69
CA HIS A 24 0.37 10.89 -4.39
C HIS A 24 0.87 10.95 -2.95
N ILE A 25 0.80 9.82 -2.25
CA ILE A 25 1.26 9.64 -0.88
C ILE A 25 2.45 8.70 -0.91
N GLN A 26 3.60 9.17 -0.46
CA GLN A 26 4.80 8.35 -0.29
C GLN A 26 4.82 7.79 1.13
N LEU A 27 4.95 6.48 1.23
CA LEU A 27 5.14 5.75 2.48
C LEU A 27 6.56 5.18 2.57
N ARG A 28 7.09 5.10 3.78
CA ARG A 28 8.40 4.52 4.10
C ARG A 28 8.26 3.57 5.29
N ALA A 29 9.05 2.51 5.30
CA ALA A 29 9.19 1.59 6.41
C ALA A 29 10.68 1.30 6.59
N ASP A 30 11.11 1.03 7.82
CA ASP A 30 12.50 0.67 8.08
C ASP A 30 12.83 -0.68 7.46
N GLY A 31 13.93 -0.74 6.70
CA GLY A 31 14.36 -1.96 6.02
C GLY A 31 13.54 -2.35 4.78
N LEU A 32 12.57 -1.54 4.35
CA LEU A 32 11.76 -1.79 3.15
C LEU A 32 11.83 -0.63 2.15
N PRO A 33 11.68 -0.89 0.83
CA PRO A 33 11.70 0.16 -0.17
C PRO A 33 10.50 1.11 -0.03
N PRO A 34 10.67 2.41 -0.32
CA PRO A 34 9.59 3.38 -0.26
C PRO A 34 8.52 3.08 -1.32
N VAL A 35 7.26 3.28 -0.95
CA VAL A 35 6.09 3.00 -1.81
C VAL A 35 5.35 4.29 -2.09
N THR A 36 4.87 4.46 -3.32
CA THR A 36 3.99 5.59 -3.66
C THR A 36 2.57 5.08 -3.93
N VAL A 37 1.62 5.52 -3.12
CA VAL A 37 0.20 5.21 -3.27
C VAL A 37 -0.53 6.41 -3.87
N PRO A 38 -1.24 6.25 -5.00
CA PRO A 38 -2.13 7.29 -5.50
C PRO A 38 -3.38 7.38 -4.62
N ASN A 39 -3.67 8.59 -4.14
CA ASN A 39 -4.83 8.97 -3.35
C ASN A 39 -6.07 9.13 -4.23
N HIS A 40 -6.46 8.05 -4.90
CA HIS A 40 -7.66 7.96 -5.73
C HIS A 40 -8.73 7.14 -5.02
N THR A 41 -9.99 7.30 -5.43
CA THR A 41 -11.13 6.53 -4.89
C THR A 41 -10.96 5.04 -5.11
N GLU A 42 -10.36 4.65 -6.24
CA GLU A 42 -10.06 3.27 -6.59
C GLU A 42 -8.62 3.14 -7.11
N ILE A 43 -7.90 2.16 -6.59
CA ILE A 43 -6.56 1.81 -7.05
C ILE A 43 -6.69 0.83 -8.23
N ALA A 44 -6.13 1.21 -9.38
CA ALA A 44 -6.07 0.32 -10.54
C ALA A 44 -5.32 -0.97 -10.21
N THR A 45 -5.79 -2.11 -10.72
CA THR A 45 -5.21 -3.45 -10.47
C THR A 45 -3.72 -3.52 -10.81
N GLY A 46 -3.29 -2.86 -11.90
CA GLY A 46 -1.89 -2.79 -12.29
C GLY A 46 -1.03 -2.06 -11.27
N THR A 47 -1.54 -0.96 -10.71
CA THR A 47 -0.87 -0.20 -9.64
C THR A 47 -0.79 -1.02 -8.35
N LEU A 48 -1.89 -1.70 -7.98
CA LEU A 48 -1.92 -2.56 -6.81
C LEU A 48 -0.90 -3.68 -6.90
N ARG A 49 -0.82 -4.38 -8.05
CA ARG A 49 0.18 -5.44 -8.28
C ARG A 49 1.61 -4.94 -8.20
N LYS A 50 1.90 -3.75 -8.74
CA LYS A 50 3.22 -3.12 -8.63
C LYS A 50 3.58 -2.85 -7.17
N ILE A 51 2.65 -2.31 -6.38
CA ILE A 51 2.87 -2.02 -4.97
C ILE A 51 3.09 -3.32 -4.18
N ILE A 52 2.26 -4.34 -4.37
CA ILE A 52 2.40 -5.66 -3.72
C ILE A 52 3.77 -6.29 -4.02
N SER A 53 4.20 -6.22 -5.28
CA SER A 53 5.52 -6.71 -5.69
C SER A 53 6.66 -5.88 -5.10
N GLN A 54 6.49 -4.55 -4.96
CA GLN A 54 7.51 -3.67 -4.38
C GLN A 54 7.74 -3.95 -2.90
N ILE A 55 6.69 -4.27 -2.16
CA ILE A 55 6.79 -4.61 -0.72
C ILE A 55 7.19 -6.07 -0.49
N GLY A 56 7.51 -6.83 -1.55
CA GLY A 56 7.95 -8.23 -1.44
C GLY A 56 6.86 -9.19 -0.96
N MET A 57 5.59 -8.83 -1.10
CA MET A 57 4.46 -9.63 -0.61
C MET A 57 3.84 -10.46 -1.73
N SER A 58 3.43 -11.69 -1.43
CA SER A 58 2.63 -12.50 -2.38
C SER A 58 1.19 -12.01 -2.45
N LYS A 59 0.48 -12.33 -3.53
CA LYS A 59 -0.95 -11.99 -3.65
C LYS A 59 -1.76 -12.62 -2.51
N GLU A 60 -1.43 -13.85 -2.12
CA GLU A 60 -2.11 -14.63 -1.09
C GLU A 60 -1.90 -13.98 0.29
N GLN A 61 -0.65 -13.59 0.61
CA GLN A 61 -0.34 -12.86 1.83
C GLN A 61 -1.11 -11.53 1.90
N PHE A 62 -1.17 -10.80 0.78
CA PHE A 62 -1.90 -9.54 0.72
C PHE A 62 -3.40 -9.72 0.97
N VAL A 63 -4.02 -10.74 0.35
CA VAL A 63 -5.44 -11.05 0.56
C VAL A 63 -5.71 -11.46 2.01
N ALA A 64 -4.82 -12.23 2.63
CA ALA A 64 -4.96 -12.64 4.03
C ALA A 64 -4.91 -11.44 4.99
N VAL A 65 -4.05 -10.45 4.74
CA VAL A 65 -4.02 -9.20 5.54
C VAL A 65 -5.28 -8.37 5.27
N TYR A 66 -5.69 -8.24 4.01
CA TYR A 66 -6.91 -7.50 3.66
C TYR A 66 -8.16 -8.07 4.35
N GLN A 67 -8.33 -9.40 4.38
CA GLN A 67 -9.47 -10.07 5.03
C GLN A 67 -9.49 -9.92 6.56
N LYS A 68 -8.35 -9.65 7.19
CA LYS A 68 -8.28 -9.41 8.65
C LYS A 68 -8.61 -7.97 9.04
N CYS A 69 -8.54 -7.03 8.09
CA CYS A 69 -8.73 -5.60 8.31
C CYS A 69 -10.01 -5.04 7.66
N ALA A 70 -10.74 -5.85 6.88
CA ALA A 70 -12.01 -5.52 6.25
C ALA A 70 -13.20 -5.91 7.13
#